data_AF-A0A846WRC1-F1
#
_entry.id   AF-A0A846WRC1-F1
#
_cell.length_a   1.000
_cell.length_b   1.000
_cell.length_c   1.000
_cell.angle_alpha   90.00
_cell.angle_beta   90.00
_cell.angle_gamma   90.00
#
_symmetry.space_group_name_H-M   'P 1'
#
loop_
_entity.id
_entity.type
_entity.pdbx_description
1 polymer ?
#
loop_
_entity_poly.entity_id
_entity_poly.type
_entity_poly.pdbx_seq_one_letter_code
_entity_poly.pdbx_strand_id
1 'polypeptide(L)'
;MSEPTTTWRRRPGRGWLAGAATLVVIVVAVATTLVFTLGREDSSPSTPAETVSAFLRAVADDDGAAALALMTEPSSREFLTSDALARAHAAAAITDVFARELGSGESSGGSTTPVAPTPPPGSRTAGESADVGAEFRIGGHPVRTTYRTVRDGRRWLVDDGLAAVELASSTIPGLSLQGRPVAGIGTAYVFPGRLVWGSSNRYLAVTDSTDVTGGAAAPTRADPGVTLGDAGNAAVDSALHTYLDRCANSTQADASTDRPGCVQRLYRSAEVSSVRWRAPSGLHDLVRELDPATPTSVSVFGGVTWRAHYTATYGGETTAEVDQPMNGAVDLDAQPVPTYSSAG
;
A
#
# COMPACT_ATOMS: atom_id res chain seq x y z
N MET A 1 -13.98 65.12 -58.68
CA MET A 1 -14.63 64.56 -59.88
C MET A 1 -13.98 63.21 -60.12
N SER A 2 -14.78 62.13 -60.05
CA SER A 2 -14.43 60.73 -60.37
C SER A 2 -13.42 59.98 -59.48
N GLU A 3 -13.93 58.90 -58.86
CA GLU A 3 -13.26 57.69 -58.34
C GLU A 3 -12.61 56.87 -59.50
N PRO A 4 -12.03 55.64 -59.34
CA PRO A 4 -11.85 54.76 -58.16
C PRO A 4 -10.35 54.35 -57.98
N THR A 5 -9.87 53.29 -57.29
CA THR A 5 -10.49 52.04 -56.76
C THR A 5 -9.73 51.48 -55.55
N THR A 6 -10.46 50.79 -54.66
CA THR A 6 -9.96 50.02 -53.50
C THR A 6 -9.33 48.68 -53.90
N THR A 7 -8.42 48.13 -53.09
CA THR A 7 -8.53 46.73 -52.59
C THR A 7 -7.53 46.43 -51.46
N TRP A 8 -8.05 46.15 -50.27
CA TRP A 8 -7.30 45.49 -49.21
C TRP A 8 -7.18 43.98 -49.50
N ARG A 9 -6.03 43.37 -49.16
CA ARG A 9 -5.98 41.94 -48.83
C ARG A 9 -5.16 41.68 -47.57
N ARG A 10 -5.86 41.65 -46.43
CA ARG A 10 -5.51 40.69 -45.37
C ARG A 10 -5.73 39.28 -45.94
N ARG A 11 -4.90 38.31 -45.55
CA ARG A 11 -5.24 36.88 -45.62
C ARG A 11 -5.16 36.28 -44.20
N PRO A 12 -5.91 35.19 -43.93
CA PRO A 12 -6.36 34.86 -42.58
C PRO A 12 -5.55 33.74 -41.92
N GLY A 13 -5.78 33.52 -40.63
CA GLY A 13 -5.38 32.30 -39.94
C GLY A 13 -6.29 31.09 -40.22
N ARG A 14 -5.93 29.96 -39.60
CA ARG A 14 -6.31 28.54 -39.80
C ARG A 14 -5.15 27.76 -40.42
N GLY A 15 -4.83 26.54 -39.99
CA GLY A 15 -5.43 25.75 -38.92
C GLY A 15 -4.74 24.39 -38.79
N TRP A 16 -5.08 23.65 -37.75
CA TRP A 16 -4.59 22.30 -37.43
C TRP A 16 -4.52 21.33 -38.63
N LEU A 17 -3.42 20.59 -38.75
CA LEU A 17 -3.39 19.20 -39.26
C LEU A 17 -2.18 18.44 -38.65
N ALA A 18 -2.38 17.85 -37.49
CA ALA A 18 -1.47 16.86 -36.88
C ALA A 18 -2.27 15.65 -36.35
N GLY A 19 -3.15 15.11 -37.20
CA GLY A 19 -4.05 14.00 -36.88
C GLY A 19 -3.90 12.88 -37.91
N ALA A 20 -2.80 12.13 -37.82
CA ALA A 20 -2.54 10.95 -38.68
C ALA A 20 -1.65 9.90 -38.02
N ALA A 21 -0.70 10.29 -37.16
CA ALA A 21 0.23 9.37 -36.50
C ALA A 21 -0.42 8.53 -35.38
N THR A 22 -1.33 9.11 -34.59
CA THR A 22 -1.90 8.47 -33.39
C THR A 22 -2.87 7.32 -33.70
N LEU A 23 -3.54 7.37 -34.86
CA LEU A 23 -4.56 6.39 -35.22
C LEU A 23 -3.95 5.06 -35.72
N VAL A 24 -2.79 5.12 -36.39
CA VAL A 24 -2.04 3.92 -36.80
C VAL A 24 -1.53 3.13 -35.59
N VAL A 25 -1.06 3.81 -34.53
CA VAL A 25 -0.61 3.13 -33.30
C VAL A 25 -1.78 2.45 -32.59
N ILE A 26 -2.96 3.07 -32.55
CA ILE A 26 -4.17 2.45 -31.97
C ILE A 26 -4.63 1.27 -32.84
N VAL A 27 -4.64 1.37 -34.17
CA VAL A 27 -5.02 0.25 -35.06
C VAL A 27 -4.00 -0.88 -34.99
N VAL A 28 -2.70 -0.61 -34.85
CA VAL A 28 -1.69 -1.65 -34.64
C VAL A 28 -1.81 -2.27 -33.24
N ALA A 29 -2.03 -1.48 -32.18
CA ALA A 29 -2.22 -2.02 -30.83
C ALA A 29 -3.48 -2.90 -30.74
N VAL A 30 -4.60 -2.45 -31.32
CA VAL A 30 -5.84 -3.24 -31.44
C VAL A 30 -5.66 -4.43 -32.36
N ALA A 31 -4.89 -4.33 -33.46
CA ALA A 31 -4.58 -5.48 -34.30
C ALA A 31 -3.66 -6.49 -33.60
N THR A 32 -2.71 -6.06 -32.77
CA THR A 32 -1.85 -7.00 -32.00
C THR A 32 -2.63 -7.72 -30.91
N THR A 33 -3.64 -7.10 -30.30
CA THR A 33 -4.56 -7.80 -29.37
C THR A 33 -5.60 -8.65 -30.11
N LEU A 34 -5.98 -8.31 -31.34
CA LEU A 34 -6.92 -9.11 -32.15
C LEU A 34 -6.24 -10.29 -32.89
N VAL A 35 -4.97 -10.19 -33.26
CA VAL A 35 -4.24 -11.27 -33.97
C VAL A 35 -3.91 -12.45 -33.04
N PHE A 36 -3.89 -12.25 -31.72
CA PHE A 36 -3.81 -13.35 -30.75
C PHE A 36 -5.15 -14.05 -30.47
N THR A 37 -6.29 -13.51 -30.92
CA THR A 37 -7.63 -14.06 -30.61
C THR A 37 -8.33 -14.78 -31.77
N LEU A 38 -7.68 -14.93 -32.94
CA LEU A 38 -8.25 -15.59 -34.13
C LEU A 38 -7.38 -16.72 -34.72
N GLY A 39 -6.56 -17.36 -33.90
CA GLY A 39 -5.61 -18.40 -34.35
C GLY A 39 -5.37 -19.57 -33.40
N ARG A 40 -6.20 -19.77 -32.37
CA ARG A 40 -6.11 -20.93 -31.47
C ARG A 40 -7.41 -21.73 -31.53
N GLU A 41 -7.43 -22.74 -32.39
CA GLU A 41 -8.49 -23.74 -32.43
C GLU A 41 -8.61 -24.45 -31.07
N ASP A 42 -9.81 -24.32 -30.50
CA ASP A 42 -10.44 -25.05 -29.41
C ASP A 42 -9.62 -26.12 -28.66
N SER A 43 -9.00 -25.68 -27.56
CA SER A 43 -8.82 -26.51 -26.37
C SER A 43 -9.29 -25.74 -25.13
N SER A 44 -10.56 -25.30 -25.12
CA SER A 44 -11.19 -24.87 -23.88
C SER A 44 -11.13 -26.02 -22.86
N PRO A 45 -10.79 -25.78 -21.58
CA PRO A 45 -10.73 -26.82 -20.56
C PRO A 45 -11.98 -27.71 -20.57
N SER A 46 -11.76 -29.01 -20.75
CA SER A 46 -12.81 -30.00 -20.95
C SER A 46 -13.27 -30.65 -19.65
N THR A 47 -12.40 -30.63 -18.63
CA THR A 47 -12.63 -31.19 -17.30
C THR A 47 -12.54 -30.14 -16.18
N PRO A 48 -13.15 -30.37 -15.01
CA PRO A 48 -12.96 -29.56 -13.80
C PRO A 48 -11.49 -29.30 -13.47
N ALA A 49 -10.65 -30.34 -13.49
CA ALA A 49 -9.22 -30.21 -13.16
C ALA A 49 -8.44 -29.37 -14.17
N GLU A 50 -8.78 -29.45 -15.46
CA GLU A 50 -8.21 -28.57 -16.49
C GLU A 50 -8.63 -27.11 -16.27
N THR A 51 -9.90 -26.84 -15.92
CA THR A 51 -10.37 -25.47 -15.66
C THR A 51 -9.64 -24.84 -14.48
N VAL A 52 -9.53 -25.54 -13.35
CA VAL A 52 -8.81 -25.03 -12.16
C VAL A 52 -7.32 -24.85 -12.43
N SER A 53 -6.70 -25.79 -13.17
CA SER A 53 -5.30 -25.64 -13.61
C SER A 53 -5.10 -24.42 -14.52
N ALA A 54 -6.04 -24.16 -15.43
CA ALA A 54 -5.98 -23.02 -16.34
C ALA A 54 -6.24 -21.70 -15.60
N PHE A 55 -7.18 -21.67 -14.65
CA PHE A 55 -7.46 -20.53 -13.78
C PHE A 55 -6.22 -20.16 -12.96
N LEU A 56 -5.62 -21.12 -12.26
CA LEU A 56 -4.43 -20.88 -11.43
C LEU A 56 -3.20 -20.49 -12.27
N ARG A 57 -3.09 -20.94 -13.53
CA ARG A 57 -2.05 -20.46 -14.45
C ARG A 57 -2.32 -19.04 -14.93
N ALA A 58 -3.55 -18.71 -15.32
CA ALA A 58 -3.90 -17.34 -15.68
C ALA A 58 -3.68 -16.35 -14.51
N VAL A 59 -3.98 -16.78 -13.28
CA VAL A 59 -3.58 -16.07 -12.06
C VAL A 59 -2.06 -15.92 -12.02
N ALA A 60 -1.29 -17.02 -12.07
CA ALA A 60 0.18 -17.05 -12.03
C ALA A 60 0.89 -16.21 -13.12
N ASP A 61 0.27 -16.08 -14.30
CA ASP A 61 0.77 -15.34 -15.46
C ASP A 61 0.35 -13.84 -15.46
N ASP A 62 -0.19 -13.35 -14.33
CA ASP A 62 -0.75 -11.99 -14.15
C ASP A 62 -1.95 -11.65 -15.06
N ASP A 63 -2.57 -12.63 -15.72
CA ASP A 63 -3.72 -12.44 -16.62
C ASP A 63 -5.06 -12.57 -15.87
N GLY A 64 -5.41 -11.48 -15.17
CA GLY A 64 -6.70 -11.37 -14.47
C GLY A 64 -7.91 -11.45 -15.42
N ALA A 65 -7.76 -11.14 -16.71
CA ALA A 65 -8.85 -11.24 -17.67
C ALA A 65 -9.12 -12.69 -18.09
N ALA A 66 -8.06 -13.46 -18.37
CA ALA A 66 -8.16 -14.89 -18.60
C ALA A 66 -8.63 -15.65 -17.35
N ALA A 67 -8.17 -15.25 -16.16
CA ALA A 67 -8.64 -15.82 -14.90
C ALA A 67 -10.15 -15.61 -14.71
N LEU A 68 -10.65 -14.38 -14.89
CA LEU A 68 -12.09 -14.07 -14.83
C LEU A 68 -12.91 -14.82 -15.88
N ALA A 69 -12.37 -15.07 -17.09
CA ALA A 69 -13.06 -15.80 -18.14
C ALA A 69 -13.30 -17.30 -17.81
N LEU A 70 -12.54 -17.84 -16.86
CA LEU A 70 -12.62 -19.22 -16.36
C LEU A 70 -13.46 -19.34 -15.08
N MET A 71 -14.06 -18.25 -14.60
CA MET A 71 -14.83 -18.18 -13.36
C MET A 71 -16.33 -17.97 -13.58
N THR A 72 -17.13 -18.21 -12.54
CA THR A 72 -18.47 -17.61 -12.43
C THR A 72 -18.37 -16.10 -12.19
N GLU A 73 -19.42 -15.35 -12.53
CA GLU A 73 -19.40 -13.88 -12.43
C GLU A 73 -19.28 -13.44 -10.96
N PRO A 74 -18.20 -12.73 -10.56
CA PRO A 74 -18.00 -12.32 -9.19
C PRO A 74 -18.91 -11.15 -8.78
N SER A 75 -19.23 -11.06 -7.50
CA SER A 75 -20.06 -9.99 -6.92
C SER A 75 -19.40 -8.60 -6.99
N SER A 76 -18.07 -8.56 -7.06
CA SER A 76 -17.28 -7.35 -7.31
C SER A 76 -16.03 -7.71 -8.11
N ARG A 77 -15.66 -6.86 -9.06
CA ARG A 77 -14.41 -6.95 -9.84
C ARG A 77 -13.34 -5.99 -9.36
N GLU A 78 -13.56 -5.36 -8.21
CA GLU A 78 -12.84 -4.16 -7.80
C GLU A 78 -11.32 -4.36 -7.67
N PHE A 79 -10.87 -5.50 -7.12
CA PHE A 79 -9.45 -5.85 -6.98
C PHE A 79 -9.02 -6.95 -7.97
N LEU A 80 -9.86 -7.25 -8.97
CA LEU A 80 -9.66 -8.37 -9.91
C LEU A 80 -9.03 -7.86 -11.22
N THR A 81 -7.79 -7.37 -11.13
CA THR A 81 -7.04 -6.82 -12.27
C THR A 81 -5.64 -7.42 -12.37
N SER A 82 -5.06 -7.40 -13.58
CA SER A 82 -3.66 -7.77 -13.81
C SER A 82 -2.68 -6.94 -12.98
N ASP A 83 -2.92 -5.64 -12.81
CA ASP A 83 -2.09 -4.78 -11.95
C ASP A 83 -2.11 -5.23 -10.48
N ALA A 84 -3.22 -5.80 -10.01
CA ALA A 84 -3.33 -6.32 -8.66
C ALA A 84 -2.58 -7.66 -8.50
N LEU A 85 -2.68 -8.55 -9.49
CA LEU A 85 -1.89 -9.79 -9.57
C LEU A 85 -0.38 -9.50 -9.59
N ALA A 86 0.06 -8.63 -10.50
CA ALA A 86 1.48 -8.28 -10.64
C ALA A 86 2.06 -7.69 -9.34
N ARG A 87 1.26 -6.93 -8.59
CA ARG A 87 1.64 -6.43 -7.24
C ARG A 87 1.75 -7.56 -6.22
N ALA A 88 0.80 -8.49 -6.20
CA ALA A 88 0.85 -9.66 -5.32
C ALA A 88 2.07 -10.56 -5.63
N HIS A 89 2.36 -10.79 -6.91
CA HIS A 89 3.49 -11.62 -7.35
C HIS A 89 4.86 -10.99 -7.16
N ALA A 90 4.97 -9.66 -7.29
CA ALA A 90 6.20 -8.95 -6.92
C ALA A 90 6.56 -9.16 -5.43
N ALA A 91 5.57 -9.41 -4.56
CA ALA A 91 5.78 -9.77 -3.16
C ALA A 91 5.92 -11.30 -2.94
N ALA A 92 5.18 -12.13 -3.69
CA ALA A 92 5.21 -13.59 -3.61
C ALA A 92 4.60 -14.25 -4.87
N ALA A 93 5.44 -14.68 -5.82
CA ALA A 93 5.01 -15.33 -7.06
C ALA A 93 4.28 -16.67 -6.81
N ILE A 94 3.27 -16.98 -7.65
CA ILE A 94 2.62 -18.29 -7.68
C ILE A 94 3.37 -19.24 -8.61
N THR A 95 3.62 -20.46 -8.13
CA THR A 95 4.45 -21.48 -8.83
C THR A 95 3.94 -22.90 -8.59
N ASP A 96 4.45 -23.87 -9.36
CA ASP A 96 4.21 -25.31 -9.23
C ASP A 96 2.73 -25.74 -9.23
N VAL A 97 1.92 -25.10 -10.08
CA VAL A 97 0.46 -25.34 -10.19
C VAL A 97 0.13 -26.75 -10.72
N PHE A 98 -0.54 -27.52 -9.87
CA PHE A 98 -1.12 -28.84 -10.15
C PHE A 98 -2.56 -28.91 -9.64
N ALA A 99 -3.48 -29.52 -10.40
CA ALA A 99 -4.84 -29.79 -9.94
C ALA A 99 -5.31 -31.20 -10.35
N ARG A 100 -6.16 -31.81 -9.51
CA ARG A 100 -6.81 -33.10 -9.74
C ARG A 100 -8.26 -33.06 -9.25
N GLU A 101 -9.16 -33.75 -9.95
CA GLU A 101 -10.49 -34.03 -9.42
C GLU A 101 -10.40 -34.90 -8.17
N LEU A 102 -11.29 -34.66 -7.21
CA LEU A 102 -11.38 -35.44 -5.98
C LEU A 102 -12.51 -36.48 -6.07
N GLY A 103 -12.23 -37.69 -5.58
CA GLY A 103 -13.26 -38.70 -5.40
C GLY A 103 -14.29 -38.28 -4.36
N SER A 104 -15.50 -38.83 -4.42
CA SER A 104 -16.56 -38.55 -3.45
C SER A 104 -16.13 -38.96 -2.03
N GLY A 105 -15.91 -37.96 -1.16
CA GLY A 105 -15.42 -38.12 0.21
C GLY A 105 -13.91 -37.90 0.38
N GLU A 106 -13.17 -37.61 -0.69
CA GLU A 106 -11.76 -37.22 -0.60
C GLU A 106 -11.64 -35.71 -0.34
N SER A 107 -10.73 -35.31 0.55
CA SER A 107 -10.42 -33.90 0.82
C SER A 107 -8.91 -33.71 0.86
N SER A 108 -8.41 -32.68 0.18
CA SER A 108 -6.99 -32.35 0.03
C SER A 108 -6.33 -31.76 1.30
N GLY A 109 -6.74 -32.24 2.49
CA GLY A 109 -6.11 -31.96 3.77
C GLY A 109 -6.32 -30.55 4.32
N GLY A 110 -7.02 -30.44 5.46
CA GLY A 110 -6.97 -29.24 6.30
C GLY A 110 -8.11 -28.24 6.15
N SER A 111 -9.37 -28.70 6.18
CA SER A 111 -10.50 -27.80 6.46
C SER A 111 -11.42 -28.42 7.51
N THR A 112 -11.54 -27.75 8.66
CA THR A 112 -12.68 -27.92 9.56
C THR A 112 -13.90 -27.33 8.86
N THR A 113 -14.75 -28.19 8.32
CA THR A 113 -15.95 -27.84 7.52
C THR A 113 -16.68 -26.59 8.01
N PRO A 114 -16.61 -25.46 7.28
CA PRO A 114 -17.63 -24.44 7.37
C PRO A 114 -18.90 -25.02 6.76
N VAL A 115 -20.01 -25.01 7.51
CA VAL A 115 -21.31 -25.37 6.94
C VAL A 115 -21.63 -24.36 5.84
N ALA A 116 -21.72 -24.82 4.59
CA ALA A 116 -22.06 -23.96 3.46
C ALA A 116 -23.43 -23.29 3.73
N PRO A 117 -23.56 -21.96 3.56
CA PRO A 117 -24.84 -21.29 3.76
C PRO A 117 -25.86 -21.80 2.74
N THR A 118 -27.02 -22.22 3.23
CA THR A 118 -28.12 -22.71 2.39
C THR A 118 -28.51 -21.63 1.35
N PRO A 119 -28.48 -21.94 0.04
CA PRO A 119 -28.82 -20.96 -0.97
C PRO A 119 -30.31 -20.54 -0.86
N PRO A 120 -30.65 -19.28 -1.16
CA PRO A 120 -32.02 -18.80 -1.07
C PRO A 120 -32.95 -19.52 -2.08
N PRO A 121 -34.24 -19.72 -1.74
CA PRO A 121 -35.18 -20.42 -2.60
C PRO A 121 -35.43 -19.62 -3.88
N GLY A 122 -35.08 -20.19 -5.04
CA GLY A 122 -35.19 -19.54 -6.35
C GLY A 122 -34.00 -19.77 -7.29
N SER A 123 -32.90 -20.37 -6.80
CA SER A 123 -31.77 -20.73 -7.65
C SER A 123 -32.16 -21.70 -8.77
N ARG A 124 -31.63 -21.42 -9.97
CA ARG A 124 -31.72 -22.27 -11.17
C ARG A 124 -31.32 -23.72 -10.83
N THR A 125 -31.93 -24.68 -11.50
CA THR A 125 -31.60 -26.11 -11.41
C THR A 125 -30.08 -26.29 -11.40
N ALA A 126 -29.56 -26.87 -10.31
CA ALA A 126 -28.12 -26.96 -10.11
C ALA A 126 -27.46 -27.66 -11.30
N GLY A 127 -26.54 -26.96 -11.96
CA GLY A 127 -25.61 -27.59 -12.89
C GLY A 127 -24.77 -28.62 -12.16
N GLU A 128 -24.22 -29.56 -12.91
CA GLU A 128 -23.21 -30.50 -12.42
C GLU A 128 -22.08 -29.71 -11.74
N SER A 129 -21.65 -30.14 -10.55
CA SER A 129 -20.61 -29.48 -9.76
C SER A 129 -19.57 -30.50 -9.32
N ALA A 130 -18.29 -30.13 -9.38
CA ALA A 130 -17.18 -31.01 -9.00
C ALA A 130 -16.15 -30.27 -8.14
N ASP A 131 -15.66 -30.95 -7.12
CA ASP A 131 -14.61 -30.46 -6.22
C ASP A 131 -13.23 -30.90 -6.75
N VAL A 132 -12.32 -29.95 -6.83
CA VAL A 132 -11.00 -30.13 -7.44
C VAL A 132 -9.92 -29.76 -6.43
N GLY A 133 -9.08 -30.73 -6.08
CA GLY A 133 -7.91 -30.53 -5.24
C GLY A 133 -6.79 -29.87 -6.02
N ALA A 134 -6.29 -28.75 -5.52
CA ALA A 134 -5.17 -28.02 -6.10
C ALA A 134 -3.97 -27.99 -5.14
N GLU A 135 -2.77 -28.14 -5.71
CA GLU A 135 -1.49 -27.98 -5.03
C GLU A 135 -0.67 -26.95 -5.82
N PHE A 136 -0.14 -25.93 -5.15
CA PHE A 136 0.70 -24.88 -5.74
C PHE A 136 1.59 -24.26 -4.66
N ARG A 137 2.35 -23.20 -4.98
CA ARG A 137 3.13 -22.44 -3.99
C ARG A 137 2.87 -20.95 -4.12
N ILE A 138 2.79 -20.23 -3.00
CA ILE A 138 2.80 -18.76 -2.93
C ILE A 138 4.12 -18.34 -2.29
N GLY A 139 4.97 -17.58 -3.00
CA GLY A 139 6.26 -17.12 -2.46
C GLY A 139 7.21 -18.24 -2.02
N GLY A 140 7.02 -19.44 -2.59
CA GLY A 140 7.75 -20.65 -2.17
C GLY A 140 7.14 -21.41 -0.98
N HIS A 141 6.02 -20.99 -0.40
CA HIS A 141 5.27 -21.78 0.60
C HIS A 141 4.25 -22.70 -0.07
N PRO A 142 4.22 -24.02 0.22
CA PRO A 142 3.28 -24.94 -0.41
C PRO A 142 1.85 -24.71 0.11
N VAL A 143 0.91 -24.63 -0.83
CA VAL A 143 -0.52 -24.50 -0.61
C VAL A 143 -1.23 -25.76 -1.09
N ARG A 144 -2.21 -26.21 -0.31
CA ARG A 144 -3.20 -27.21 -0.71
C ARG A 144 -4.58 -26.67 -0.40
N THR A 145 -5.47 -26.72 -1.38
CA THR A 145 -6.87 -26.28 -1.22
C THR A 145 -7.77 -27.08 -2.15
N THR A 146 -9.08 -26.91 -1.99
CA THR A 146 -10.10 -27.46 -2.89
C THR A 146 -10.85 -26.30 -3.52
N TYR A 147 -11.04 -26.31 -4.84
CA TYR A 147 -11.92 -25.39 -5.55
C TYR A 147 -13.18 -26.10 -5.99
N ARG A 148 -14.32 -25.43 -5.85
CA ARG A 148 -15.59 -25.85 -6.44
C ARG A 148 -15.67 -25.37 -7.89
N THR A 149 -16.02 -26.29 -8.77
CA THR A 149 -16.37 -25.98 -10.16
C THR A 149 -17.85 -26.23 -10.41
N VAL A 150 -18.43 -25.47 -11.34
CA VAL A 150 -19.80 -25.63 -11.82
C VAL A 150 -19.86 -25.69 -13.34
N ARG A 151 -20.77 -26.51 -13.86
CA ARG A 151 -20.94 -26.75 -15.30
C ARG A 151 -21.93 -25.74 -15.90
N ASP A 152 -21.43 -24.93 -16.82
CA ASP A 152 -22.20 -23.96 -17.60
C ASP A 152 -22.27 -24.39 -19.07
N GLY A 153 -23.38 -25.01 -19.45
CA GLY A 153 -23.59 -25.54 -20.81
C GLY A 153 -22.63 -26.68 -21.18
N ARG A 154 -21.51 -26.35 -21.83
CA ARG A 154 -20.43 -27.30 -22.22
C ARG A 154 -19.10 -27.03 -21.53
N ARG A 155 -18.96 -25.93 -20.78
CA ARG A 155 -17.73 -25.53 -20.09
C ARG A 155 -17.85 -25.74 -18.58
N TRP A 156 -16.71 -25.92 -17.94
CA TRP A 156 -16.57 -25.85 -16.48
C TRP A 156 -16.02 -24.48 -16.09
N LEU A 157 -16.55 -23.90 -15.02
CA LEU A 157 -16.14 -22.63 -14.45
C LEU A 157 -15.76 -22.82 -12.97
N VAL A 158 -14.75 -22.10 -12.48
CA VAL A 158 -14.41 -22.04 -11.05
C VAL A 158 -15.38 -21.10 -10.34
N ASP A 159 -15.99 -21.56 -9.25
CA ASP A 159 -17.06 -20.84 -8.55
C ASP A 159 -16.59 -20.10 -7.30
N ASP A 160 -15.57 -20.64 -6.63
CA ASP A 160 -14.98 -20.12 -5.39
C ASP A 160 -13.51 -19.67 -5.57
N GLY A 161 -13.09 -19.37 -6.80
CA GLY A 161 -11.70 -19.04 -7.14
C GLY A 161 -11.10 -17.82 -6.45
N LEU A 162 -11.92 -16.96 -5.84
CA LEU A 162 -11.50 -15.74 -5.16
C LEU A 162 -11.41 -15.91 -3.65
N ALA A 163 -10.40 -15.31 -3.03
CA ALA A 163 -10.35 -15.15 -1.59
C ALA A 163 -11.23 -13.98 -1.14
N ALA A 164 -12.06 -14.19 -0.12
CA ALA A 164 -12.76 -13.13 0.59
C ALA A 164 -11.87 -12.59 1.72
N VAL A 165 -11.64 -11.28 1.72
CA VAL A 165 -10.85 -10.57 2.74
C VAL A 165 -11.78 -9.64 3.51
N GLU A 166 -12.06 -9.94 4.78
CA GLU A 166 -12.81 -9.07 5.69
C GLU A 166 -11.94 -7.86 6.08
N LEU A 167 -12.48 -6.67 5.86
CA LEU A 167 -11.77 -5.41 6.10
C LEU A 167 -12.27 -4.77 7.41
N ALA A 168 -11.38 -4.66 8.40
CA ALA A 168 -11.64 -3.89 9.61
C ALA A 168 -11.53 -2.38 9.34
N SER A 169 -12.16 -1.56 10.19
CA SER A 169 -11.91 -0.12 10.22
C SER A 169 -10.47 0.16 10.64
N SER A 170 -9.70 0.85 9.80
CA SER A 170 -8.30 1.19 10.05
C SER A 170 -8.10 2.70 10.21
N THR A 171 -7.14 3.08 11.06
CA THR A 171 -6.63 4.44 11.25
C THR A 171 -5.57 4.83 10.22
N ILE A 172 -5.08 3.88 9.41
CA ILE A 172 -4.00 4.09 8.44
C ILE A 172 -4.43 5.06 7.33
N PRO A 173 -3.73 6.19 7.11
CA PRO A 173 -4.12 7.20 6.13
C PRO A 173 -4.16 6.62 4.71
N GLY A 174 -5.32 6.71 4.07
CA GLY A 174 -5.51 6.25 2.69
C GLY A 174 -5.11 4.80 2.47
N LEU A 175 -5.44 3.91 3.41
CA LEU A 175 -5.17 2.47 3.32
C LEU A 175 -5.63 1.92 1.95
N SER A 176 -4.77 1.09 1.37
CA SER A 176 -4.96 0.48 0.06
C SER A 176 -4.53 -0.99 0.05
N LEU A 177 -5.23 -1.80 -0.75
CA LEU A 177 -5.01 -3.23 -0.94
C LEU A 177 -4.76 -3.49 -2.43
N GLN A 178 -3.68 -4.22 -2.72
CA GLN A 178 -2.99 -4.24 -4.02
C GLN A 178 -2.89 -2.84 -4.64
N GLY A 179 -2.65 -1.82 -3.81
CA GLY A 179 -2.55 -0.41 -4.19
C GLY A 179 -3.80 0.19 -4.84
N ARG A 180 -5.00 -0.29 -4.49
CA ARG A 180 -6.27 0.44 -4.67
C ARG A 180 -6.90 0.76 -3.30
N PRO A 181 -7.59 1.89 -3.11
CA PRO A 181 -8.16 2.26 -1.80
C PRO A 181 -9.17 1.23 -1.26
N VAL A 182 -9.21 1.02 0.05
CA VAL A 182 -10.19 0.12 0.72
C VAL A 182 -11.32 0.84 1.47
N ALA A 183 -11.34 2.18 1.45
CA ALA A 183 -12.28 2.97 2.23
C ALA A 183 -13.76 2.68 1.85
N GLY A 184 -14.56 2.29 2.84
CA GLY A 184 -15.99 1.97 2.67
C GLY A 184 -16.29 0.55 2.17
N ILE A 185 -15.27 -0.28 1.95
CA ILE A 185 -15.42 -1.67 1.52
C ILE A 185 -15.34 -2.58 2.75
N GLY A 186 -16.36 -3.40 3.01
CA GLY A 186 -16.37 -4.34 4.15
C GLY A 186 -15.75 -5.70 3.84
N THR A 187 -15.77 -6.11 2.57
CA THR A 187 -15.13 -7.34 2.09
C THR A 187 -14.56 -7.10 0.71
N ALA A 188 -13.25 -7.29 0.56
CA ALA A 188 -12.59 -7.33 -0.74
C ALA A 188 -12.57 -8.77 -1.27
N TYR A 189 -12.79 -8.93 -2.57
CA TYR A 189 -12.56 -10.20 -3.27
C TYR A 189 -11.30 -10.05 -4.12
N VAL A 190 -10.34 -10.93 -3.90
CA VAL A 190 -9.03 -10.91 -4.55
C VAL A 190 -8.72 -12.28 -5.16
N PHE A 191 -7.84 -12.32 -6.16
CA PHE A 191 -7.27 -13.58 -6.63
C PHE A 191 -6.37 -14.22 -5.56
N PRO A 192 -6.06 -15.53 -5.69
CA PRO A 192 -5.05 -16.18 -4.86
C PRO A 192 -3.70 -15.46 -4.97
N GLY A 193 -2.96 -15.34 -3.86
CA GLY A 193 -1.67 -14.65 -3.79
C GLY A 193 -1.45 -13.93 -2.45
N ARG A 194 -0.40 -13.12 -2.36
CA ARG A 194 -0.08 -12.32 -1.17
C ARG A 194 -0.92 -11.04 -1.12
N LEU A 195 -1.45 -10.72 0.05
CA LEU A 195 -2.04 -9.41 0.31
C LEU A 195 -0.92 -8.36 0.38
N VAL A 196 -1.04 -7.31 -0.44
CA VAL A 196 -0.05 -6.22 -0.50
C VAL A 196 -0.73 -4.92 -0.16
N TRP A 197 -0.30 -4.31 0.93
CA TRP A 197 -0.93 -3.11 1.49
C TRP A 197 -0.08 -1.87 1.30
N GLY A 198 -0.72 -0.70 1.34
CA GLY A 198 -0.03 0.58 1.28
C GLY A 198 -0.85 1.72 1.88
N SER A 199 -0.19 2.83 2.20
CA SER A 199 -0.79 4.06 2.72
C SER A 199 -0.61 5.20 1.70
N SER A 200 -1.49 6.20 1.74
CA SER A 200 -1.27 7.46 1.02
C SER A 200 -0.23 8.36 1.69
N ASN A 201 0.12 8.13 2.96
CA ASN A 201 1.18 8.87 3.65
C ASN A 201 2.54 8.21 3.36
N ARG A 202 3.39 8.94 2.62
CA ARG A 202 4.72 8.52 2.17
C ARG A 202 5.74 8.23 3.29
N TYR A 203 5.43 8.59 4.53
CA TYR A 203 6.28 8.36 5.70
C TYR A 203 6.00 7.01 6.37
N LEU A 204 4.90 6.35 6.00
CA LEU A 204 4.44 5.11 6.60
C LEU A 204 4.73 3.90 5.70
N ALA A 205 5.06 2.78 6.34
CA ALA A 205 5.07 1.46 5.74
C ALA A 205 3.94 0.63 6.37
N VAL A 206 3.12 0.00 5.53
CA VAL A 206 2.03 -0.88 5.99
C VAL A 206 2.54 -2.32 5.98
N THR A 207 2.32 -3.04 7.08
CA THR A 207 2.91 -4.37 7.34
C THR A 207 1.82 -5.42 7.50
N ASP A 208 1.71 -6.29 6.50
CA ASP A 208 1.01 -7.59 6.57
C ASP A 208 1.67 -8.49 5.51
N SER A 209 1.74 -9.80 5.79
CA SER A 209 2.33 -10.82 4.91
C SER A 209 1.39 -12.01 4.71
N THR A 210 0.08 -11.80 4.88
CA THR A 210 -0.94 -12.83 4.73
C THR A 210 -1.06 -13.27 3.28
N ASP A 211 -0.92 -14.57 3.06
CA ASP A 211 -1.16 -15.24 1.78
C ASP A 211 -2.59 -15.80 1.77
N VAL A 212 -3.33 -15.57 0.69
CA VAL A 212 -4.71 -16.05 0.51
C VAL A 212 -4.83 -16.98 -0.69
N THR A 213 -5.70 -17.98 -0.60
CA THR A 213 -5.74 -19.10 -1.55
C THR A 213 -6.96 -19.13 -2.45
N GLY A 214 -8.07 -18.52 -2.03
CA GLY A 214 -9.39 -18.86 -2.59
C GLY A 214 -9.74 -20.34 -2.38
N GLY A 215 -10.74 -20.81 -3.10
CA GLY A 215 -11.34 -22.14 -2.95
C GLY A 215 -12.25 -22.20 -1.72
N ALA A 216 -12.42 -23.40 -1.16
CA ALA A 216 -13.16 -23.68 0.07
C ALA A 216 -12.45 -23.17 1.36
N ALA A 217 -11.72 -22.06 1.26
CA ALA A 217 -11.08 -21.36 2.38
C ALA A 217 -12.09 -20.46 3.11
N ALA A 218 -11.91 -20.33 4.43
CA ALA A 218 -12.67 -19.36 5.21
C ALA A 218 -12.26 -17.92 4.85
N PRO A 219 -13.17 -16.92 4.98
CA PRO A 219 -12.80 -15.51 4.84
C PRO A 219 -11.62 -15.14 5.72
N THR A 220 -10.65 -14.46 5.13
CA THR A 220 -9.44 -14.00 5.83
C THR A 220 -9.71 -12.63 6.43
N ARG A 221 -9.51 -12.46 7.74
CA ARG A 221 -9.58 -11.14 8.36
C ARG A 221 -8.27 -10.41 8.17
N ALA A 222 -8.31 -9.25 7.52
CA ALA A 222 -7.18 -8.35 7.41
C ALA A 222 -7.02 -7.51 8.68
N ASP A 223 -5.81 -7.46 9.21
CA ASP A 223 -5.41 -6.56 10.31
C ASP A 223 -4.02 -5.97 9.98
N PRO A 224 -3.92 -5.06 8.99
CA PRO A 224 -2.65 -4.52 8.54
C PRO A 224 -2.05 -3.59 9.60
N GLY A 225 -0.84 -3.91 10.05
CA GLY A 225 -0.05 -3.05 10.94
C GLY A 225 0.56 -1.85 10.20
N VAL A 226 1.07 -0.87 10.94
CA VAL A 226 1.73 0.31 10.38
C VAL A 226 2.99 0.68 11.16
N THR A 227 4.03 1.06 10.43
CA THR A 227 5.34 1.48 10.97
C THR A 227 5.87 2.69 10.19
N LEU A 228 6.96 3.29 10.67
CA LEU A 228 7.69 4.30 9.89
C LEU A 228 8.48 3.61 8.77
N GLY A 229 8.25 4.02 7.52
CA GLY A 229 9.13 3.67 6.41
C GLY A 229 10.44 4.48 6.45
N ASP A 230 11.40 4.16 5.58
CA ASP A 230 12.70 4.85 5.52
C ASP A 230 12.55 6.38 5.39
N ALA A 231 11.60 6.83 4.56
CA ALA A 231 11.29 8.25 4.40
C ALA A 231 10.71 8.88 5.67
N GLY A 232 9.95 8.14 6.46
CA GLY A 232 9.40 8.60 7.75
C GLY A 232 10.47 8.72 8.82
N ASN A 233 11.33 7.71 8.95
CA ASN A 233 12.48 7.76 9.86
C ASN A 233 13.39 8.96 9.52
N ALA A 234 13.74 9.14 8.25
CA ALA A 234 14.53 10.29 7.79
C ALA A 234 13.83 11.65 8.02
N ALA A 235 12.50 11.71 7.91
CA ALA A 235 11.75 12.93 8.18
C ALA A 235 11.69 13.27 9.67
N VAL A 236 11.54 12.27 10.55
CA VAL A 236 11.65 12.42 12.01
C VAL A 236 13.04 12.89 12.41
N ASP A 237 14.10 12.30 11.87
CA ASP A 237 15.47 12.77 12.08
C ASP A 237 15.66 14.23 11.63
N SER A 238 15.15 14.59 10.45
CA SER A 238 15.22 15.96 9.94
C SER A 238 14.46 16.96 10.83
N ALA A 239 13.28 16.59 11.33
CA ALA A 239 12.47 17.41 12.22
C ALA A 239 13.16 17.66 13.57
N LEU A 240 13.78 16.61 14.14
CA LEU A 240 14.54 16.69 15.40
C LEU A 240 15.79 17.57 15.24
N HIS A 241 16.61 17.36 14.20
CA HIS A 241 17.78 18.23 13.95
C HIS A 241 17.36 19.69 13.72
N THR A 242 16.31 19.94 12.93
CA THR A 242 15.78 21.29 12.68
C THR A 242 15.35 21.98 13.98
N TYR A 243 14.69 21.25 14.90
CA TYR A 243 14.35 21.76 16.22
C TYR A 243 15.61 22.09 17.04
N LEU A 244 16.56 21.15 17.13
CA LEU A 244 17.76 21.30 17.93
C LEU A 244 18.66 22.44 17.43
N ASP A 245 18.84 22.58 16.12
CA ASP A 245 19.60 23.69 15.52
C ASP A 245 18.91 25.03 15.74
N ARG A 246 17.58 25.11 15.59
CA ARG A 246 16.80 26.32 15.93
C ARG A 246 17.01 26.72 17.39
N CYS A 247 17.00 25.75 18.30
CA CYS A 247 17.20 25.98 19.72
C CYS A 247 18.65 26.31 20.08
N ALA A 248 19.64 25.76 19.38
CA ALA A 248 21.06 26.10 19.52
C ALA A 248 21.35 27.58 19.20
N ASN A 249 20.52 28.21 18.36
CA ASN A 249 20.58 29.63 18.05
C ASN A 249 19.99 30.56 19.15
N SER A 250 19.70 30.05 20.35
CA SER A 250 19.43 30.87 21.54
C SER A 250 20.72 31.50 22.08
N THR A 251 20.58 32.66 22.72
CA THR A 251 21.66 33.35 23.46
C THR A 251 21.45 33.42 24.97
N GLN A 252 20.32 32.92 25.46
CA GLN A 252 19.90 33.01 26.86
C GLN A 252 20.25 31.75 27.65
N ALA A 253 20.37 31.90 28.96
CA ALA A 253 20.54 30.77 29.89
C ALA A 253 19.26 29.90 29.99
N ASP A 254 18.09 30.49 29.76
CA ASP A 254 16.83 29.77 29.55
C ASP A 254 16.39 30.02 28.11
N ALA A 255 16.55 29.01 27.24
CA ALA A 255 16.37 29.18 25.81
C ALA A 255 14.93 29.49 25.40
N SER A 256 13.94 29.17 26.24
CA SER A 256 12.54 29.51 26.01
C SER A 256 12.31 31.02 25.89
N THR A 257 13.19 31.83 26.49
CA THR A 257 13.13 33.30 26.57
C THR A 257 13.25 33.98 25.19
N ASP A 258 14.17 33.52 24.34
CA ASP A 258 14.38 34.06 22.98
C ASP A 258 14.02 33.07 21.86
N ARG A 259 13.79 31.80 22.20
CA ARG A 259 13.35 30.73 21.28
C ARG A 259 12.16 29.96 21.90
N PRO A 260 10.90 30.42 21.71
CA PRO A 260 9.72 29.72 22.22
C PRO A 260 9.67 28.24 21.81
N GLY A 261 9.31 27.38 22.76
CA GLY A 261 9.30 25.91 22.59
C GLY A 261 10.67 25.24 22.67
N CYS A 262 11.75 25.97 22.97
CA CYS A 262 13.05 25.39 23.31
C CYS A 262 13.15 25.20 24.83
N VAL A 263 13.44 23.97 25.28
CA VAL A 263 13.38 23.59 26.69
C VAL A 263 14.73 23.64 27.42
N GLN A 264 15.85 23.82 26.70
CA GLN A 264 17.17 23.72 27.33
C GLN A 264 17.50 24.91 28.23
N ARG A 265 17.97 24.60 29.45
CA ARG A 265 18.23 25.56 30.51
C ARG A 265 19.57 25.32 31.19
N LEU A 266 20.38 26.36 31.27
CA LEU A 266 21.67 26.40 31.98
C LEU A 266 21.45 26.73 33.46
N TYR A 267 21.75 25.79 34.35
CA TYR A 267 21.68 25.97 35.80
C TYR A 267 22.97 26.58 36.40
N ARG A 268 23.50 27.63 35.75
CA ARG A 268 24.71 28.36 36.13
C ARG A 268 24.48 29.87 35.92
N SER A 269 25.15 30.69 36.73
CA SER A 269 25.09 32.16 36.61
C SER A 269 25.90 32.66 35.41
N ALA A 270 25.22 32.91 34.30
CA ALA A 270 25.79 33.46 33.08
C ALA A 270 25.42 34.95 32.91
N GLU A 271 26.29 35.73 32.28
CA GLU A 271 25.95 37.07 31.80
C GLU A 271 24.83 37.02 30.75
N VAL A 272 23.96 38.03 30.75
CA VAL A 272 22.82 38.14 29.83
C VAL A 272 23.30 38.08 28.37
N SER A 273 22.63 37.26 27.54
CA SER A 273 22.96 37.05 26.13
C SER A 273 24.38 36.49 25.83
N SER A 274 25.13 36.04 26.84
CA SER A 274 26.48 35.47 26.66
C SER A 274 26.50 34.00 26.24
N VAL A 275 25.38 33.28 26.41
CA VAL A 275 25.33 31.83 26.18
C VAL A 275 25.41 31.51 24.69
N ARG A 276 26.15 30.47 24.34
CA ARG A 276 26.26 29.89 23.00
C ARG A 276 26.03 28.39 23.13
N TRP A 277 24.82 27.98 22.77
CA TRP A 277 24.44 26.57 22.76
C TRP A 277 25.02 25.87 21.52
N ARG A 278 25.41 24.62 21.69
CA ARG A 278 25.71 23.68 20.60
C ARG A 278 24.74 22.52 20.72
N ALA A 279 24.07 22.20 19.61
CA ALA A 279 23.13 21.08 19.54
C ALA A 279 23.80 19.73 19.92
N PRO A 280 23.05 18.79 20.50
CA PRO A 280 23.48 17.41 20.68
C PRO A 280 23.88 16.78 19.33
N SER A 281 25.00 16.06 19.28
CA SER A 281 25.49 15.42 18.05
C SER A 281 25.05 13.95 17.89
N GLY A 282 24.25 13.43 18.82
CA GLY A 282 23.74 12.07 18.80
C GLY A 282 22.36 12.01 19.42
N LEU A 283 21.46 11.27 18.76
CA LEU A 283 20.04 11.12 19.14
C LEU A 283 19.68 9.66 19.45
N HIS A 284 20.67 8.85 19.86
CA HIS A 284 20.52 7.41 20.06
C HIS A 284 19.77 7.05 21.35
N ASP A 285 19.80 7.94 22.34
CA ASP A 285 19.03 7.81 23.60
C ASP A 285 17.57 8.29 23.46
N LEU A 286 17.15 8.74 22.27
CA LEU A 286 15.77 9.10 21.99
C LEU A 286 14.98 7.90 21.46
N VAL A 287 14.02 7.45 22.27
CA VAL A 287 12.99 6.51 21.85
C VAL A 287 12.00 7.23 20.94
N ARG A 288 11.53 6.52 19.90
CA ARG A 288 10.63 7.05 18.87
C ARG A 288 9.51 6.03 18.66
N GLU A 289 8.27 6.43 18.94
CA GLU A 289 7.11 5.53 18.89
C GLU A 289 6.01 6.15 18.03
N LEU A 290 5.69 5.50 16.92
CA LEU A 290 4.50 5.83 16.12
C LEU A 290 3.26 5.36 16.88
N ASP A 291 2.31 6.25 17.13
CA ASP A 291 1.04 5.85 17.74
C ASP A 291 0.15 5.14 16.69
N PRO A 292 -0.23 3.85 16.87
CA PRO A 292 -1.11 3.17 15.93
C PRO A 292 -2.55 3.73 15.92
N ALA A 293 -2.98 4.42 16.99
CA ALA A 293 -4.28 5.08 17.04
C ALA A 293 -4.29 6.42 16.27
N THR A 294 -3.17 7.15 16.30
CA THR A 294 -2.91 8.32 15.46
C THR A 294 -1.62 8.14 14.64
N PRO A 295 -1.64 7.34 13.56
CA PRO A 295 -0.44 6.95 12.78
C PRO A 295 0.12 8.06 11.89
N THR A 296 -0.01 9.31 12.35
CA THR A 296 0.62 10.52 11.83
C THR A 296 1.40 11.25 12.92
N SER A 297 1.36 10.76 14.17
CA SER A 297 2.11 11.28 15.32
C SER A 297 3.19 10.30 15.75
N VAL A 298 4.43 10.77 15.83
CA VAL A 298 5.56 10.01 16.38
C VAL A 298 5.97 10.64 17.70
N SER A 299 5.65 9.98 18.82
CA SER A 299 6.13 10.35 20.14
C SER A 299 7.65 10.22 20.19
N VAL A 300 8.34 11.21 20.75
CA VAL A 300 9.79 11.20 20.94
C VAL A 300 10.10 11.55 22.38
N PHE A 301 10.79 10.64 23.07
CA PHE A 301 11.17 10.83 24.47
C PHE A 301 12.55 10.25 24.77
N GLY A 302 13.30 10.92 25.65
CA GLY A 302 14.63 10.49 26.06
C GLY A 302 15.49 11.64 26.59
N GLY A 303 16.77 11.39 26.80
CA GLY A 303 17.73 12.43 27.19
C GLY A 303 18.48 12.97 25.98
N VAL A 304 18.85 14.26 26.02
CA VAL A 304 19.89 14.82 25.14
C VAL A 304 20.86 15.71 25.94
N THR A 305 22.14 15.61 25.62
CA THR A 305 23.20 16.44 26.24
C THR A 305 23.52 17.64 25.35
N TRP A 306 23.18 18.83 25.82
CA TRP A 306 23.60 20.09 25.20
C TRP A 306 24.99 20.49 25.68
N ARG A 307 25.72 21.23 24.84
CA ARG A 307 26.92 21.95 25.29
C ARG A 307 26.68 23.44 25.27
N ALA A 308 27.02 24.13 26.36
CA ALA A 308 26.93 25.58 26.48
C ALA A 308 28.32 26.18 26.70
N HIS A 309 28.68 27.20 25.92
CA HIS A 309 29.76 28.13 26.25
C HIS A 309 29.13 29.44 26.74
N TYR A 310 29.64 30.05 27.82
CA TYR A 310 29.05 31.27 28.39
C TYR A 310 30.08 32.08 29.19
N THR A 311 29.79 33.36 29.44
CA THR A 311 30.55 34.19 30.39
C THR A 311 29.92 34.04 31.77
N ALA A 312 30.68 33.55 32.77
CA ALA A 312 30.18 33.41 34.13
C ALA A 312 30.13 34.78 34.85
N THR A 313 29.02 35.08 35.54
CA THR A 313 28.85 36.35 36.28
C THR A 313 29.80 36.50 37.47
N TYR A 314 30.24 35.38 38.03
CA TYR A 314 31.24 35.26 39.08
C TYR A 314 32.18 34.11 38.70
N GLY A 315 33.45 34.20 39.10
CA GLY A 315 34.50 33.29 38.63
C GLY A 315 34.14 31.80 38.72
N GLY A 316 34.35 31.09 37.61
CA GLY A 316 33.96 29.69 37.45
C GLY A 316 34.18 29.19 36.03
N GLU A 317 33.64 28.01 35.73
CA GLU A 317 33.69 27.40 34.40
C GLU A 317 32.92 28.25 33.36
N THR A 318 33.48 28.36 32.16
CA THR A 318 32.88 29.04 30.99
C THR A 318 32.22 28.05 30.02
N THR A 319 32.13 26.78 30.42
CA THR A 319 31.58 25.67 29.63
C THR A 319 30.77 24.75 30.53
N ALA A 320 29.63 24.27 30.05
CA ALA A 320 28.85 23.24 30.72
C ALA A 320 28.30 22.22 29.72
N GLU A 321 28.21 20.96 30.15
CA GLU A 321 27.31 19.98 29.56
C GLU A 321 25.98 20.02 30.32
N VAL A 322 24.87 19.96 29.61
CA VAL A 322 23.53 20.16 30.16
C VAL A 322 22.61 19.08 29.60
N ASP A 323 22.38 18.04 30.40
CA ASP A 323 21.40 17.00 30.10
C ASP A 323 19.99 17.57 30.26
N GLN A 324 19.15 17.35 29.25
CA GLN A 324 17.76 17.79 29.22
C GLN A 324 16.87 16.66 28.71
N PRO A 325 15.70 16.43 29.32
CA PRO A 325 14.71 15.54 28.73
C PRO A 325 14.15 16.17 27.46
N MET A 326 14.15 15.43 26.37
CA MET A 326 13.20 15.67 25.28
C MET A 326 11.95 14.83 25.56
N ASN A 327 10.80 15.48 25.45
CA ASN A 327 9.49 14.86 25.44
C ASN A 327 8.62 15.69 24.49
N GLY A 328 7.94 15.05 23.56
CA GLY A 328 7.17 15.71 22.52
C GLY A 328 6.77 14.75 21.41
N ALA A 329 6.33 15.30 20.28
CA ALA A 329 5.96 14.51 19.11
C ALA A 329 6.40 15.18 17.81
N VAL A 330 6.66 14.37 16.79
CA VAL A 330 6.73 14.79 15.38
C VAL A 330 5.39 14.54 14.73
N ASP A 331 4.77 15.60 14.22
CA ASP A 331 3.60 15.53 13.34
C ASP A 331 4.09 15.27 11.91
N LEU A 332 3.69 14.13 11.32
CA LEU A 332 4.04 13.70 9.96
C LEU A 332 3.17 14.34 8.87
N ASP A 333 2.01 14.89 9.22
CA ASP A 333 1.11 15.57 8.29
C ASP A 333 1.38 17.09 8.23
N ALA A 334 2.19 17.62 9.16
CA ALA A 334 2.64 19.01 9.18
C ALA A 334 3.24 19.45 7.82
N GLN A 335 2.86 20.65 7.39
CA GLN A 335 3.22 21.21 6.08
C GLN A 335 4.23 22.37 6.23
N PRO A 336 5.23 22.49 5.33
CA PRO A 336 5.49 21.65 4.15
C PRO A 336 6.28 20.36 4.45
N VAL A 337 6.77 20.19 5.68
CA VAL A 337 7.55 19.04 6.14
C VAL A 337 7.20 18.74 7.61
N PRO A 338 7.39 17.48 8.07
CA PRO A 338 7.14 17.11 9.46
C PRO A 338 7.86 18.00 10.49
N THR A 339 7.20 18.28 11.61
CA THR A 339 7.72 19.20 12.65
C THR A 339 7.66 18.59 14.04
N TYR A 340 8.76 18.67 14.79
CA TYR A 340 8.80 18.33 16.21
C TYR A 340 8.26 19.48 17.07
N SER A 341 7.38 19.14 18.02
CA SER A 341 6.91 20.02 19.09
C SER A 341 7.17 19.37 20.44
N SER A 342 7.80 20.09 21.37
CA SER A 342 7.99 19.65 22.75
C SER A 342 6.67 19.69 23.54
N ALA A 343 6.42 18.67 24.36
CA ALA A 343 5.50 18.80 25.49
C ALA A 343 6.09 19.82 26.49
N GLY A 344 5.31 20.84 26.83
CA GLY A 344 5.68 21.91 27.77
C GLY A 344 5.27 21.61 29.21
#